data_AF-A0A5A7ZTW7-F1
#
_entry.id   AF-A0A5A7ZTW7-F1
#
_cell.length_a   1.000
_cell.length_b   1.000
_cell.length_c   1.000
_cell.angle_alpha   90.00
_cell.angle_beta   90.00
_cell.angle_gamma   90.00
#
_symmetry.space_group_name_H-M   'P 1'
#
loop_
_entity.id
_entity.type
_entity.pdbx_description
1 polymer ?
#
loop_
_entity_poly.entity_id
_entity_poly.type
_entity_poly.pdbx_seq_one_letter_code
_entity_poly.pdbx_strand_id
1 'polypeptide(L)'
;MSVRKKIISILLLIITAFVIWLLFGPDDKPEPDFSSANKIELLASILAGNNEDIIRDAGYGIPDDPVIQRWGINELKIPGKLNLDVRPPTSLEDSELLIHFSTTIDGKEIDVAFFLDKKLNLIDSGYDSIEEDDTGKKIEIDKTQEKELLHQVQTELNQFFEKMEQQLASK
;
A
#
# COMPACT_ATOMS: atom_id res chain seq x y z
N MET A 1 40.23 37.75 -17.62
CA MET A 1 39.77 36.36 -17.89
C MET A 1 39.00 36.33 -19.21
N SER A 2 39.40 35.49 -20.17
CA SER A 2 38.81 35.44 -21.52
C SER A 2 37.32 35.06 -21.49
N VAL A 3 36.52 35.64 -22.40
CA VAL A 3 35.07 35.40 -22.53
C VAL A 3 34.74 33.91 -22.59
N ARG A 4 35.54 33.11 -23.32
CA ARG A 4 35.39 31.65 -23.37
C ARG A 4 35.54 30.96 -22.01
N LYS A 5 36.49 31.41 -21.18
CA LYS A 5 36.71 30.86 -19.83
C LYS A 5 35.55 31.20 -18.88
N LYS A 6 34.93 32.38 -19.04
CA LYS A 6 33.74 32.77 -18.26
C LYS A 6 32.53 31.91 -18.62
N ILE A 7 32.29 31.67 -19.91
CA ILE A 7 31.17 30.83 -20.38
C ILE A 7 31.30 29.39 -19.86
N ILE A 8 32.49 28.79 -19.96
CA ILE A 8 32.73 27.43 -19.48
C ILE A 8 32.53 27.34 -17.95
N SER A 9 33.00 28.35 -17.20
CA SER A 9 32.83 28.36 -15.74
C SER A 9 31.37 28.47 -15.32
N ILE A 10 30.56 29.26 -16.04
CA ILE A 10 29.12 29.40 -15.77
C ILE A 10 28.39 28.09 -16.08
N LEU A 11 28.72 27.43 -17.20
CA LEU A 11 28.11 26.15 -17.57
C LEU A 11 28.38 25.07 -16.51
N LEU A 12 29.61 25.00 -16.01
CA LEU A 12 29.99 24.10 -14.92
C LEU A 12 29.21 24.38 -13.64
N LEU A 13 28.99 25.64 -13.27
CA LEU A 13 28.20 26.00 -12.10
C LEU A 13 26.74 25.59 -12.23
N ILE A 14 26.14 25.74 -13.43
CA ILE A 14 24.75 25.33 -13.69
C ILE A 14 24.62 23.80 -13.58
N ILE A 15 25.54 23.04 -14.18
CA ILE A 15 25.54 21.57 -14.08
C ILE A 15 25.71 21.13 -12.62
N THR A 16 26.62 21.78 -11.89
CA THR A 16 26.83 21.45 -10.47
C THR A 16 25.59 21.74 -9.63
N ALA A 17 24.92 22.88 -9.85
CA ALA A 17 23.67 23.22 -9.18
C ALA A 17 22.54 22.24 -9.52
N PHE A 18 22.46 21.79 -10.78
CA PHE A 18 21.48 20.80 -11.21
C PHE A 18 21.72 19.42 -10.58
N VAL A 19 22.99 18.97 -10.49
CA VAL A 19 23.35 17.72 -9.80
C VAL A 19 23.06 17.81 -8.31
N ILE A 20 23.34 18.95 -7.66
CA ILE A 20 22.99 19.19 -6.26
C ILE A 20 21.47 19.14 -6.07
N TRP A 21 20.70 19.73 -6.97
CA TRP A 21 19.24 19.67 -6.92
C TRP A 21 18.67 18.28 -7.18
N LEU A 22 19.31 17.45 -8.01
CA LEU A 22 18.91 16.04 -8.18
C LEU A 22 19.25 15.17 -6.96
N LEU A 23 20.36 15.46 -6.26
CA LEU A 23 20.81 14.69 -5.11
C LEU A 23 20.22 15.15 -3.77
N PHE A 24 19.86 16.43 -3.68
CA PHE A 24 19.43 17.11 -2.44
C PHE A 24 18.20 17.98 -2.65
N GLY A 25 17.51 17.83 -3.78
CA GLY A 25 16.20 18.45 -3.98
C GLY A 25 15.25 18.01 -2.87
N PRO A 26 14.26 18.84 -2.53
CA PRO A 26 13.32 18.48 -1.48
C PRO A 26 12.65 17.14 -1.84
N ASP A 27 12.78 16.19 -0.93
CA ASP A 27 11.91 15.01 -0.87
C ASP A 27 10.51 15.53 -0.49
N ASP A 28 9.80 16.15 -1.44
CA ASP A 28 8.40 16.55 -1.28
C ASP A 28 7.57 15.26 -1.29
N LYS A 29 7.68 14.49 -0.21
CA LYS A 29 6.89 13.29 0.03
C LYS A 29 5.43 13.69 0.18
N PRO A 30 4.49 12.92 -0.38
CA PRO A 30 3.09 13.26 -0.30
C PRO A 30 2.64 13.22 1.17
N GLU A 31 2.10 14.34 1.64
CA GLU A 31 1.44 14.39 2.94
C GLU A 31 0.08 13.66 2.83
N PRO A 32 -0.24 12.72 3.74
CA PRO A 32 -1.51 12.00 3.68
C PRO A 32 -2.73 12.91 3.89
N ASP A 33 -3.62 12.97 2.91
CA ASP A 33 -4.92 13.63 3.04
C ASP A 33 -5.99 12.65 3.55
N PHE A 34 -6.15 12.60 4.88
CA PHE A 34 -7.15 11.73 5.53
C PHE A 34 -8.60 12.09 5.17
N SER A 35 -8.85 13.29 4.65
CA SER A 35 -10.17 13.69 4.16
C SER A 35 -10.47 13.17 2.74
N SER A 36 -9.47 12.62 2.06
CA SER A 36 -9.60 12.11 0.71
C SER A 36 -10.61 10.97 0.61
N ALA A 37 -11.50 11.10 -0.37
CA ALA A 37 -12.40 10.03 -0.78
C ALA A 37 -11.68 8.92 -1.56
N ASN A 38 -10.42 9.13 -1.96
CA ASN A 38 -9.58 8.17 -2.64
C ASN A 38 -8.70 7.44 -1.62
N LYS A 39 -9.15 6.27 -1.16
CA LYS A 39 -8.44 5.47 -0.16
C LYS A 39 -7.16 4.82 -0.68
N ILE A 40 -7.03 4.65 -1.99
CA ILE A 40 -5.80 4.14 -2.62
C ILE A 40 -4.70 5.21 -2.53
N GLU A 41 -5.03 6.45 -2.90
CA GLU A 41 -4.11 7.59 -2.78
C GLU A 41 -3.72 7.89 -1.33
N LEU A 42 -4.68 7.80 -0.40
CA LEU A 42 -4.41 7.90 1.03
C LEU A 42 -3.44 6.81 1.50
N LEU A 43 -3.66 5.55 1.12
CA LEU A 43 -2.75 4.47 1.47
C LEU A 43 -1.35 4.68 0.87
N ALA A 44 -1.29 5.05 -0.42
CA ALA A 44 -0.05 5.30 -1.13
C ALA A 44 0.77 6.42 -0.48
N SER A 45 0.12 7.52 -0.08
CA SER A 45 0.79 8.64 0.61
C SER A 45 1.27 8.27 2.00
N ILE A 46 0.48 7.50 2.78
CA ILE A 46 0.91 6.98 4.08
C ILE A 46 2.20 6.16 3.94
N LEU A 47 2.24 5.24 2.97
CA LEU A 47 3.37 4.34 2.76
C LEU A 47 4.61 5.08 2.18
N ALA A 48 4.42 6.09 1.33
CA ALA A 48 5.52 6.87 0.75
C ALA A 48 6.17 7.87 1.75
N GLY A 49 5.50 8.16 2.86
CA GLY A 49 5.90 9.20 3.82
C GLY A 49 7.01 8.83 4.81
N ASN A 50 7.74 7.72 4.61
CA ASN A 50 8.68 7.15 5.60
C ASN A 50 8.02 6.94 6.99
N ASN A 51 6.81 6.38 6.99
CA ASN A 51 6.03 6.17 8.21
C ASN A 51 6.16 4.74 8.74
N GLU A 52 7.17 3.98 8.32
CA GLU A 52 7.25 2.54 8.57
C GLU A 52 7.36 2.24 10.07
N ASP A 53 8.14 3.02 10.81
CA ASP A 53 8.26 2.87 12.27
C ASP A 53 6.94 3.17 12.96
N ILE A 54 6.22 4.21 12.52
CA ILE A 54 4.90 4.58 13.06
C ILE A 54 3.87 3.49 12.78
N ILE A 55 3.90 2.90 11.57
CA ILE A 55 3.01 1.81 11.16
C ILE A 55 3.29 0.56 12.01
N ARG A 56 4.57 0.20 12.23
CA ARG A 56 4.98 -0.90 13.10
C ARG A 56 4.57 -0.67 14.56
N ASP A 57 4.80 0.53 15.09
CA ASP A 57 4.42 0.91 16.46
C ASP A 57 2.90 0.91 16.64
N ALA A 58 2.14 1.18 15.58
CA ALA A 58 0.68 1.07 15.57
C ALA A 58 0.18 -0.39 15.55
N GLY A 59 1.08 -1.37 15.40
CA GLY A 59 0.79 -2.80 15.42
C GLY A 59 0.55 -3.43 14.04
N TYR A 60 0.88 -2.72 12.96
CA TYR A 60 0.76 -3.23 11.58
C TYR A 60 2.12 -3.72 11.08
N GLY A 61 2.12 -4.72 10.19
CA GLY A 61 3.34 -5.29 9.66
C GLY A 61 3.77 -4.61 8.36
N ILE A 62 5.05 -4.28 8.26
CA ILE A 62 5.72 -3.95 7.00
C ILE A 62 6.90 -4.90 6.87
N PRO A 63 7.09 -5.59 5.72
CA PRO A 63 8.23 -6.48 5.53
C PRO A 63 9.56 -5.76 5.74
N ASP A 64 10.39 -6.29 6.63
CA ASP A 64 11.71 -5.71 6.94
C ASP A 64 12.76 -6.00 5.86
N ASP A 65 12.50 -6.94 4.94
CA ASP A 65 13.49 -7.42 3.98
C ASP A 65 13.55 -6.53 2.71
N PRO A 66 14.65 -5.78 2.48
CA PRO A 66 14.80 -4.93 1.31
C PRO A 66 14.84 -5.69 -0.03
N VAL A 67 15.08 -7.00 -0.02
CA VAL A 67 14.95 -7.86 -1.21
C VAL A 67 13.48 -8.05 -1.52
N ILE A 68 12.67 -8.46 -0.55
CA ILE A 68 11.21 -8.60 -0.69
C ILE A 68 10.57 -7.28 -1.15
N GLN A 69 11.07 -6.15 -0.63
CA GLN A 69 10.63 -4.83 -1.06
C GLN A 69 10.95 -4.51 -2.53
N ARG A 70 12.10 -5.00 -3.04
CA ARG A 70 12.57 -4.76 -4.41
C ARG A 70 11.94 -5.68 -5.45
N TRP A 71 11.37 -6.82 -5.04
CA TRP A 71 10.55 -7.68 -5.89
C TRP A 71 9.07 -7.23 -5.96
N GLY A 72 8.69 -6.17 -5.24
CA GLY A 72 7.33 -5.63 -5.24
C GLY A 72 6.36 -6.39 -4.33
N ILE A 73 6.86 -7.23 -3.42
CA ILE A 73 6.07 -7.99 -2.44
C ILE A 73 6.04 -7.18 -1.14
N ASN A 74 5.58 -5.94 -1.22
CA ASN A 74 5.55 -4.99 -0.09
C ASN A 74 4.27 -5.10 0.73
N GLU A 75 3.75 -6.29 0.98
CA GLU A 75 2.42 -6.40 1.59
C GLU A 75 2.36 -5.73 2.97
N LEU A 76 1.51 -4.71 3.09
CA LEU A 76 1.11 -4.17 4.38
C LEU A 76 0.26 -5.25 5.05
N LYS A 77 0.73 -5.75 6.20
CA LYS A 77 0.00 -6.71 7.01
C LYS A 77 -0.88 -5.95 7.99
N ILE A 78 -2.20 -6.16 7.93
CA ILE A 78 -3.18 -5.61 8.85
C ILE A 78 -3.73 -6.75 9.71
N PRO A 79 -3.16 -6.96 10.91
CA PRO A 79 -3.69 -7.97 11.83
C PRO A 79 -5.12 -7.63 12.23
N GLY A 80 -5.97 -8.65 12.30
CA GLY A 80 -7.39 -8.44 12.52
C GLY A 80 -8.16 -9.75 12.62
N LYS A 81 -9.44 -9.71 12.27
CA LYS A 81 -10.26 -10.91 12.15
C LYS A 81 -9.87 -11.70 10.90
N LEU A 82 -9.53 -11.02 9.81
CA LEU A 82 -9.12 -11.64 8.55
C LEU A 82 -7.60 -11.69 8.36
N ASN A 83 -6.83 -10.88 9.11
CA ASN A 83 -5.37 -10.73 8.93
C ASN A 83 -5.02 -10.41 7.48
N LEU A 84 -5.34 -9.18 7.07
CA LEU A 84 -5.25 -8.78 5.67
C LEU A 84 -3.80 -8.61 5.22
N ASP A 85 -3.55 -9.09 4.03
CA ASP A 85 -2.35 -8.86 3.24
C ASP A 85 -2.70 -7.86 2.14
N VAL A 86 -2.33 -6.59 2.37
CA VAL A 86 -2.67 -5.49 1.47
C VAL A 86 -1.49 -5.23 0.55
N ARG A 87 -1.65 -5.52 -0.75
CA ARG A 87 -0.64 -5.14 -1.73
C ARG A 87 -0.61 -3.62 -1.86
N PRO A 88 0.55 -2.97 -1.66
CA PRO A 88 0.62 -1.53 -1.78
C PRO A 88 0.30 -1.09 -3.20
N PRO A 89 -0.40 0.05 -3.34
CA PRO A 89 -0.45 0.73 -4.62
C PRO A 89 0.97 1.10 -5.06
N THR A 90 1.24 0.88 -6.34
CA THR A 90 2.48 1.21 -7.02
C THR A 90 2.59 2.69 -7.37
N SER A 91 1.46 3.39 -7.43
CA SER A 91 1.38 4.83 -7.66
C SER A 91 0.16 5.47 -6.98
N LEU A 92 0.16 6.80 -6.85
CA LEU A 92 -1.01 7.56 -6.39
C LEU A 92 -2.21 7.47 -7.39
N GLU A 93 -1.98 7.01 -8.61
CA GLU A 93 -2.98 6.89 -9.69
C GLU A 93 -3.57 5.48 -9.83
N ASP A 94 -3.16 4.53 -8.98
CA ASP A 94 -3.64 3.16 -9.05
C ASP A 94 -5.17 3.10 -8.91
N SER A 95 -5.81 2.32 -9.78
CA SER A 95 -7.28 2.24 -9.85
C SER A 95 -7.87 1.19 -8.91
N GLU A 96 -7.04 0.24 -8.45
CA GLU A 96 -7.46 -0.92 -7.68
C GLU A 96 -6.48 -1.24 -6.55
N LEU A 97 -7.04 -1.76 -5.45
CA LEU A 97 -6.31 -2.26 -4.31
C LEU A 97 -6.53 -3.77 -4.20
N LEU A 98 -5.44 -4.53 -4.19
CA LEU A 98 -5.49 -5.99 -4.04
C LEU A 98 -5.31 -6.36 -2.56
N ILE A 99 -6.31 -7.07 -2.03
CA ILE A 99 -6.34 -7.58 -0.67
C ILE A 99 -6.35 -9.10 -0.71
N HIS A 100 -5.40 -9.73 -0.02
CA HIS A 100 -5.37 -11.16 0.23
C HIS A 100 -5.67 -11.46 1.69
N PHE A 101 -6.37 -12.57 1.95
CA PHE A 101 -6.54 -13.13 3.28
C PHE A 101 -7.05 -14.57 3.18
N SER A 102 -6.84 -15.35 4.23
CA SER A 102 -7.39 -16.71 4.34
C SER A 102 -8.52 -16.73 5.37
N THR A 103 -9.55 -17.51 5.10
CA THR A 103 -10.70 -17.66 6.01
C THR A 103 -11.23 -19.09 5.97
N THR A 104 -12.17 -19.42 6.86
CA THR A 104 -12.85 -20.71 6.86
C THR A 104 -14.32 -20.53 6.55
N ILE A 105 -14.79 -21.17 5.48
CA ILE A 105 -16.22 -21.27 5.14
C ILE A 105 -16.59 -22.75 5.08
N ASP A 106 -17.67 -23.12 5.77
CA ASP A 106 -18.17 -24.50 5.83
C ASP A 106 -17.10 -25.54 6.23
N GLY A 107 -16.17 -25.14 7.10
CA GLY A 107 -15.09 -25.99 7.59
C GLY A 107 -13.92 -26.19 6.63
N LYS A 108 -13.87 -25.45 5.51
CA LYS A 108 -12.76 -25.46 4.55
C LYS A 108 -12.00 -24.15 4.59
N GLU A 109 -10.68 -24.23 4.55
CA GLU A 109 -9.81 -23.07 4.38
C GLU A 109 -9.89 -22.56 2.93
N ILE A 110 -10.04 -21.25 2.81
CA ILE A 110 -10.23 -20.56 1.54
C ILE A 110 -9.32 -19.35 1.52
N ASP A 111 -8.49 -19.27 0.50
CA ASP A 111 -7.78 -18.07 0.13
C ASP A 111 -8.68 -17.15 -0.68
N VAL A 112 -8.71 -15.89 -0.28
CA VAL A 112 -9.55 -14.86 -0.87
C VAL A 112 -8.68 -13.76 -1.43
N ALA A 113 -9.00 -13.32 -2.65
CA ALA A 113 -8.39 -12.16 -3.30
C ALA A 113 -9.49 -11.16 -3.68
N PHE A 114 -9.49 -9.98 -3.07
CA PHE A 114 -10.41 -8.89 -3.41
C PHE A 114 -9.69 -7.76 -4.13
N PHE A 115 -10.28 -7.33 -5.24
CA PHE A 115 -9.90 -6.11 -5.95
C PHE A 115 -10.89 -5.02 -5.58
N LEU A 116 -10.42 -3.98 -4.90
CA LEU A 116 -11.25 -2.89 -4.41
C LEU A 116 -10.98 -1.59 -5.17
N ASP A 117 -12.02 -0.80 -5.43
CA ASP A 117 -11.88 0.53 -6.01
C ASP A 117 -11.38 1.57 -4.97
N LYS A 118 -11.18 2.80 -5.43
CA LYS A 118 -10.76 3.94 -4.58
C LYS A 118 -11.67 4.26 -3.39
N LYS A 119 -12.91 3.77 -3.38
CA LYS A 119 -13.89 3.92 -2.29
C LYS A 119 -14.05 2.61 -1.50
N LEU A 120 -13.17 1.63 -1.72
CA LEU A 120 -13.18 0.30 -1.14
C LEU A 120 -14.40 -0.55 -1.56
N ASN A 121 -15.04 -0.25 -2.70
CA ASN A 121 -16.07 -1.13 -3.26
C ASN A 121 -15.42 -2.29 -4.01
N LEU A 122 -16.04 -3.47 -3.94
CA LEU A 122 -15.58 -4.65 -4.66
C LEU A 122 -15.73 -4.46 -6.17
N ILE A 123 -14.63 -4.62 -6.90
CA ILE A 123 -14.55 -4.68 -8.37
C ILE A 123 -14.64 -6.14 -8.82
N ASP A 124 -13.80 -6.98 -8.23
CA ASP A 124 -13.69 -8.40 -8.55
C ASP A 124 -13.21 -9.21 -7.33
N SER A 125 -13.49 -10.51 -7.34
CA SER A 125 -13.16 -11.44 -6.26
C SER A 125 -12.70 -12.79 -6.79
N GLY A 126 -11.70 -13.35 -6.11
CA GLY A 126 -11.19 -14.71 -6.31
C GLY A 126 -11.28 -15.53 -5.03
N TYR A 127 -11.60 -16.81 -5.17
CA TYR A 127 -11.74 -17.75 -4.06
C TYR A 127 -11.10 -19.07 -4.46
N ASP A 128 -10.14 -19.52 -3.67
CA ASP A 128 -9.47 -20.80 -3.87
C ASP A 128 -9.55 -21.60 -2.58
N SER A 129 -10.11 -22.81 -2.63
CA SER A 129 -10.03 -23.72 -1.48
C SER A 129 -8.63 -24.32 -1.41
N ILE A 130 -8.07 -24.37 -0.21
CA ILE A 130 -6.80 -25.05 0.05
C ILE A 130 -7.10 -26.54 0.26
N GLU A 131 -6.62 -27.40 -0.65
CA GLU A 131 -6.71 -28.85 -0.49
C GLU A 131 -5.56 -29.39 0.39
N GLU A 132 -5.66 -30.64 0.85
CA GLU A 132 -4.68 -31.27 1.77
C GLU A 132 -3.25 -31.37 1.19
N ASP A 133 -3.09 -31.17 -0.12
CA ASP A 133 -1.82 -31.19 -0.84
C ASP A 133 -1.27 -29.79 -1.16
N ASP A 134 -1.79 -28.75 -0.47
CA ASP A 134 -1.48 -27.33 -0.66
C ASP A 134 -1.78 -26.81 -2.09
N THR A 135 -2.63 -27.51 -2.85
CA THR A 135 -3.11 -27.02 -4.15
C THR A 135 -4.39 -26.20 -4.00
N GLY A 136 -4.41 -25.05 -4.67
CA GLY A 136 -5.58 -24.16 -4.71
C GLY A 136 -6.55 -24.59 -5.80
N LYS A 137 -7.84 -24.72 -5.45
CA LYS A 137 -8.91 -24.94 -6.42
C LYS A 137 -9.91 -23.81 -6.39
N LYS A 138 -10.13 -23.20 -7.56
CA LYS A 138 -11.13 -22.13 -7.70
C LYS A 138 -12.52 -22.63 -7.31
N ILE A 139 -13.16 -21.89 -6.41
CA ILE A 139 -14.52 -22.13 -5.93
C ILE A 139 -15.38 -20.88 -6.10
N GLU A 140 -16.67 -21.04 -5.87
CA GLU A 140 -17.63 -19.94 -5.73
C GLU A 140 -18.19 -19.97 -4.30
N ILE A 141 -18.44 -18.79 -3.74
CA ILE A 141 -19.09 -18.63 -2.43
C ILE A 141 -20.43 -17.90 -2.60
N ASP A 142 -21.31 -17.98 -1.59
CA ASP A 142 -22.58 -17.27 -1.65
C ASP A 142 -22.38 -15.75 -1.58
N LYS A 143 -23.25 -14.99 -2.26
CA LYS A 143 -23.21 -13.52 -2.25
C LYS A 143 -23.34 -12.91 -0.86
N THR A 144 -24.07 -13.58 0.04
CA THR A 144 -24.19 -13.13 1.43
C THR A 144 -22.85 -13.24 2.15
N GLN A 145 -22.13 -14.35 1.94
CA GLN A 145 -20.80 -14.57 2.51
C GLN A 145 -19.78 -13.57 1.95
N GLU A 146 -19.76 -13.36 0.62
CA GLU A 146 -18.90 -12.36 -0.02
C GLU A 146 -19.14 -10.96 0.56
N LYS A 147 -20.41 -10.57 0.74
CA LYS A 147 -20.76 -9.27 1.32
C LYS A 147 -20.31 -9.13 2.78
N GLU A 148 -20.43 -10.18 3.58
CA GLU A 148 -19.96 -10.19 4.97
C GLU A 148 -18.43 -10.12 5.07
N LEU A 149 -17.71 -10.80 4.19
CA LEU A 149 -16.25 -10.70 4.08
C LEU A 149 -15.83 -9.30 3.65
N LEU A 150 -16.47 -8.75 2.61
CA LEU A 150 -16.20 -7.39 2.14
C LEU A 150 -16.41 -6.36 3.25
N HIS A 151 -17.47 -6.49 4.04
CA HIS A 151 -17.72 -5.59 5.15
C HIS A 151 -16.61 -5.67 6.22
N GLN A 152 -16.08 -6.86 6.49
CA GLN A 152 -14.96 -7.05 7.43
C GLN A 152 -13.66 -6.44 6.89
N VAL A 153 -13.33 -6.70 5.62
CA VAL A 153 -12.17 -6.09 4.93
C VAL A 153 -12.26 -4.56 4.99
N GLN A 154 -13.40 -3.99 4.63
CA GLN A 154 -13.63 -2.54 4.70
C GLN A 154 -13.49 -2.00 6.13
N THR A 155 -13.96 -2.75 7.13
CA THR A 155 -13.86 -2.36 8.54
C THR A 155 -12.39 -2.30 8.98
N GLU A 156 -11.62 -3.34 8.70
CA GLU A 156 -10.20 -3.42 9.09
C GLU A 156 -9.34 -2.37 8.35
N LEU A 157 -9.60 -2.13 7.06
CA LEU A 157 -8.94 -1.04 6.31
C LEU A 157 -9.27 0.35 6.88
N ASN A 158 -10.53 0.60 7.23
CA ASN A 158 -10.91 1.89 7.81
C ASN A 158 -10.30 2.08 9.21
N GLN A 159 -10.25 1.02 10.03
CA GLN A 159 -9.57 1.06 11.32
C GLN A 159 -8.08 1.38 11.17
N PHE A 160 -7.41 0.84 10.14
CA PHE A 160 -6.05 1.23 9.79
C PHE A 160 -5.94 2.73 9.47
N PHE A 161 -6.80 3.26 8.59
CA PHE A 161 -6.74 4.68 8.24
C PHE A 161 -6.98 5.59 9.45
N GLU A 162 -7.99 5.29 10.29
CA GLU A 162 -8.27 6.04 11.51
C GLU A 162 -7.10 5.99 12.49
N LYS A 163 -6.45 4.83 12.63
CA LYS A 163 -5.27 4.68 13.47
C LYS A 163 -4.11 5.52 12.94
N MET A 164 -3.87 5.50 11.63
CA MET A 164 -2.81 6.30 11.01
C MET A 164 -3.06 7.79 11.10
N GLU A 165 -4.32 8.24 11.00
CA GLU A 165 -4.69 9.65 11.21
C GLU A 165 -4.28 10.10 12.62
N GLN A 166 -4.60 9.31 13.64
CA GLN A 166 -4.27 9.61 15.04
C GLN A 166 -2.75 9.64 15.28
N GLN A 167 -2.01 8.68 14.73
CA GLN A 167 -0.57 8.58 14.94
C GLN A 167 0.18 9.69 14.19
N LEU A 168 -0.18 9.96 12.94
CA LEU A 168 0.51 10.94 12.10
C LEU A 168 0.16 12.39 12.46
N ALA A 169 -1.03 12.66 12.99
CA ALA A 169 -1.38 13.98 13.52
C ALA A 169 -0.62 14.33 14.82
N SER A 170 0.01 13.35 15.47
CA SER A 170 0.77 13.54 16.71
C SER A 170 2.27 13.78 16.50
N LYS A 171 2.72 13.79 15.24
CA LYS A 171 4.10 14.01 14.79
C LYS A 171 4.42 15.50 14.71
#